data_AF-A0A2G1WN74-F1
#
_entry.id   AF-A0A2G1WN74-F1
#
_cell.length_a   1.000
_cell.length_b   1.000
_cell.length_c   1.000
_cell.angle_alpha   90.00
_cell.angle_beta   90.00
_cell.angle_gamma   90.00
#
_symmetry.space_group_name_H-M   'P 1'
#
loop_
_entity.id
_entity.type
_entity.pdbx_description
1 polymer ?
#
loop_
_entity_poly.entity_id
_entity_poly.type
_entity_poly.pdbx_seq_one_letter_code
_entity_poly.pdbx_strand_id
1 'polypeptide(L)'
;MTEAVSVNVDNNILVNYLYSTILAAATDGDAEFEYDKGCREYFELPEIYVVAGGKAIDEFENLCERRRLLYQDIEDFILETDNDIFEYELGWGDSHSNSNDQTHLRKGVKMNMHKYESTAEQLSVIRRCFQQMGECKRVVLDSELDEAFDQFNDSELSTEINRRLDIDHDAEILVDAAYIEKHHGVQILASTDPDITEDAHQRIVLQVIRDILYPEINLDIIDPRDTTVQTLLS
;
A
#
# COMPACT_ATOMS: atom_id res chain seq x y z
N MET A 1 -31.68 -1.09 -4.50
CA MET A 1 -30.21 -1.20 -4.55
C MET A 1 -29.73 -0.25 -3.48
N THR A 2 -29.10 -0.78 -2.44
CA THR A 2 -28.30 0.04 -1.52
C THR A 2 -27.22 0.73 -2.36
N GLU A 3 -27.00 2.03 -2.13
CA GLU A 3 -25.85 2.72 -2.74
C GLU A 3 -24.58 2.03 -2.25
N ALA A 4 -23.64 1.77 -3.16
CA ALA A 4 -22.35 1.22 -2.80
C ALA A 4 -21.61 2.24 -1.91
N VAL A 5 -20.90 1.76 -0.90
CA VAL A 5 -20.11 2.61 -0.01
C VAL A 5 -18.81 2.93 -0.72
N SER A 6 -18.55 4.21 -0.99
CA SER A 6 -17.30 4.64 -1.62
C SER A 6 -16.19 4.78 -0.58
N VAL A 7 -15.06 4.13 -0.85
CA VAL A 7 -13.89 4.11 0.04
C VAL A 7 -12.65 4.54 -0.75
N ASN A 8 -12.03 5.64 -0.33
CA ASN A 8 -10.71 6.03 -0.79
C ASN A 8 -9.65 5.23 -0.03
N VAL A 9 -8.74 4.59 -0.74
CA VAL A 9 -7.69 3.75 -0.16
C VAL A 9 -6.31 4.40 -0.33
N ASP A 10 -5.48 4.32 0.71
CA ASP A 10 -4.08 4.75 0.63
C ASP A 10 -3.17 3.71 -0.06
N ASN A 11 -1.90 4.08 -0.24
CA ASN A 11 -0.87 3.19 -0.77
C ASN A 11 -0.72 1.92 0.09
N ASN A 12 -0.76 2.01 1.42
CA ASN A 12 -0.61 0.86 2.30
C ASN A 12 -1.72 -0.19 2.12
N ILE A 13 -2.96 0.23 1.88
CA ILE A 13 -4.07 -0.66 1.53
C ILE A 13 -3.80 -1.36 0.19
N LEU A 14 -3.42 -0.61 -0.84
CA LEU A 14 -3.10 -1.16 -2.17
C LEU A 14 -1.96 -2.20 -2.09
N VAL A 15 -0.92 -1.89 -1.33
CA VAL A 15 0.23 -2.76 -1.10
C VAL A 15 -0.18 -4.01 -0.33
N ASN A 16 -0.99 -3.87 0.72
CA ASN A 16 -1.43 -5.01 1.51
C ASN A 16 -2.30 -5.96 0.68
N TYR A 17 -3.21 -5.41 -0.13
CA TYR A 17 -4.01 -6.19 -1.07
C TYR A 17 -3.15 -6.95 -2.07
N LEU A 18 -2.17 -6.25 -2.68
CA LEU A 18 -1.20 -6.84 -3.59
C LEU A 18 -0.48 -8.06 -2.98
N TYR A 19 0.00 -7.94 -1.74
CA TYR A 19 0.71 -9.03 -1.08
C TYR A 19 -0.21 -10.20 -0.71
N SER A 20 -1.40 -9.90 -0.16
CA SER A 20 -2.33 -10.92 0.34
C SER A 20 -3.09 -11.66 -0.75
N THR A 21 -3.12 -11.13 -1.98
CA THR A 21 -3.81 -11.75 -3.11
C THR A 21 -2.84 -12.19 -4.20
N ILE A 22 -2.22 -11.24 -4.90
CA ILE A 22 -1.48 -11.54 -6.13
C ILE A 22 -0.17 -12.27 -5.82
N LEU A 23 0.59 -11.79 -4.82
CA LEU A 23 1.84 -12.46 -4.44
C LEU A 23 1.61 -13.75 -3.65
N ALA A 24 0.55 -13.81 -2.83
CA ALA A 24 0.14 -15.07 -2.21
C ALA A 24 -0.17 -16.13 -3.29
N ALA A 25 -0.96 -15.77 -4.32
CA ALA A 25 -1.25 -16.66 -5.44
C ALA A 25 0.01 -17.05 -6.25
N ALA A 26 0.95 -16.12 -6.42
CA ALA A 26 2.23 -16.37 -7.09
C ALA A 26 3.05 -17.48 -6.44
N THR A 27 2.82 -17.72 -5.16
CA THR A 27 3.57 -18.69 -4.37
C THR A 27 2.70 -19.86 -3.92
N ASP A 28 1.51 -20.03 -4.51
CA ASP A 28 0.53 -21.04 -4.11
C ASP A 28 0.16 -20.97 -2.60
N GLY A 29 0.31 -19.78 -1.99
CA GLY A 29 0.14 -19.54 -0.57
C GLY A 29 1.33 -19.98 0.31
N ASP A 30 2.43 -20.46 -0.29
CA ASP A 30 3.59 -20.98 0.46
C ASP A 30 4.43 -19.85 1.06
N ALA A 31 4.48 -18.67 0.42
CA ALA A 31 5.16 -17.50 0.96
C ALA A 31 4.17 -16.42 1.40
N GLU A 32 4.35 -15.95 2.63
CA GLU A 32 3.53 -14.90 3.23
C GLU A 32 4.46 -13.72 3.52
N PHE A 33 4.66 -12.88 2.50
CA PHE A 33 5.58 -11.73 2.61
C PHE A 33 5.03 -10.63 3.51
N GLU A 34 3.71 -10.46 3.53
CA GLU A 34 2.97 -9.55 4.40
C GLU A 34 1.64 -10.19 4.79
N TYR A 35 1.20 -9.95 6.03
CA TYR A 35 -0.12 -10.40 6.51
C TYR A 35 -1.23 -9.52 5.96
N ASP A 36 -2.37 -10.13 5.60
CA ASP A 36 -3.58 -9.38 5.28
C ASP A 36 -4.06 -8.63 6.53
N LYS A 37 -4.12 -7.30 6.44
CA LYS A 37 -4.56 -6.42 7.53
C LYS A 37 -6.06 -6.08 7.38
N GLY A 38 -6.84 -6.99 6.81
CA GLY A 38 -8.26 -6.75 6.48
C GLY A 38 -8.44 -5.89 5.23
N CYS A 39 -7.38 -5.68 4.44
CA CYS A 39 -7.42 -4.82 3.25
C CYS A 39 -8.12 -5.51 2.09
N ARG A 40 -8.03 -6.85 2.03
CA ARG A 40 -8.60 -7.66 0.95
C ARG A 40 -10.13 -7.53 0.83
N GLU A 41 -10.84 -7.43 1.95
CA GLU A 41 -12.30 -7.33 1.94
C GLU A 41 -12.83 -6.09 1.20
N TYR A 42 -12.05 -5.00 1.13
CA TYR A 42 -12.45 -3.79 0.41
C TYR A 42 -12.59 -4.03 -1.10
N PHE A 43 -11.74 -4.88 -1.69
CA PHE A 43 -11.70 -5.13 -3.13
C PHE A 43 -12.61 -6.29 -3.55
N GLU A 44 -12.91 -7.22 -2.64
CA GLU A 44 -13.68 -8.44 -2.97
C GLU A 44 -15.19 -8.27 -2.86
N LEU A 45 -15.66 -7.21 -2.19
CA LEU A 45 -17.07 -6.98 -1.91
C LEU A 45 -17.68 -5.98 -2.90
N PRO A 46 -18.66 -6.39 -3.74
CA PRO A 46 -19.24 -5.54 -4.78
C PRO A 46 -20.07 -4.36 -4.22
N GLU A 47 -20.36 -4.37 -2.92
CA GLU A 47 -21.01 -3.26 -2.22
C GLU A 47 -20.06 -2.11 -1.87
N ILE A 48 -18.74 -2.30 -2.05
CA ILE A 48 -17.74 -1.25 -1.89
C ILE A 48 -17.34 -0.74 -3.27
N TYR A 49 -17.30 0.59 -3.39
CA TYR A 49 -16.75 1.30 -4.54
C TYR A 49 -15.37 1.83 -4.16
N VAL A 50 -14.30 1.18 -4.64
CA VAL A 50 -12.92 1.46 -4.22
C VAL A 50 -12.30 2.50 -5.13
N VAL A 51 -11.81 3.58 -4.53
CA VAL A 51 -11.11 4.65 -5.25
C VAL A 51 -9.73 4.91 -4.66
N ALA A 52 -8.84 5.51 -5.43
CA ALA A 52 -7.54 5.97 -4.92
C ALA A 52 -7.15 7.33 -5.48
N GLY A 53 -6.50 8.14 -4.65
CA GLY A 53 -5.88 9.40 -5.08
C GLY A 53 -4.58 9.20 -5.84
N GLY A 54 -4.27 10.11 -6.77
CA GLY A 54 -3.10 10.02 -7.63
C GLY A 54 -1.77 9.94 -6.88
N LYS A 55 -1.68 10.49 -5.66
CA LYS A 55 -0.47 10.37 -4.84
C LYS A 55 -0.29 9.00 -4.22
N ALA A 56 -1.39 8.37 -3.77
CA ALA A 56 -1.38 6.99 -3.29
C ALA A 56 -0.98 6.02 -4.41
N ILE A 57 -1.49 6.27 -5.62
CA ILE A 57 -1.14 5.52 -6.83
C ILE A 57 0.35 5.66 -7.15
N ASP A 58 0.87 6.89 -7.24
CA ASP A 58 2.29 7.12 -7.53
C ASP A 58 3.20 6.42 -6.50
N GLU A 59 2.86 6.47 -5.22
CA GLU A 59 3.63 5.79 -4.19
C GLU A 59 3.57 4.26 -4.31
N PHE A 60 2.37 3.72 -4.56
CA PHE A 60 2.17 2.30 -4.83
C PHE A 60 3.00 1.82 -6.04
N GLU A 61 2.98 2.58 -7.14
CA GLU A 61 3.75 2.27 -8.34
C GLU A 61 5.26 2.28 -8.08
N ASN A 62 5.75 3.30 -7.39
CA ASN A 62 7.16 3.42 -7.01
C ASN A 62 7.60 2.26 -6.11
N LEU A 63 6.75 1.83 -5.17
CA LEU A 63 7.04 0.66 -4.34
C LEU A 63 7.06 -0.62 -5.18
N CYS A 64 6.10 -0.80 -6.10
CA CYS A 64 6.04 -1.97 -6.96
C CYS A 64 7.31 -2.12 -7.80
N GLU A 65 7.77 -1.02 -8.40
CA GLU A 65 9.01 -1.01 -9.18
C GLU A 65 10.23 -1.31 -8.31
N ARG A 66 10.34 -0.70 -7.13
CA ARG A 66 11.42 -1.01 -6.18
C ARG A 66 11.45 -2.48 -5.76
N ARG A 67 10.28 -3.08 -5.50
CA ARG A 67 10.15 -4.50 -5.16
C ARG A 67 10.52 -5.39 -6.34
N ARG A 68 10.11 -5.04 -7.56
CA ARG A 68 10.51 -5.74 -8.79
C ARG A 68 12.03 -5.75 -8.95
N LEU A 69 12.68 -4.59 -8.80
CA LEU A 69 14.13 -4.46 -8.89
C LEU A 69 14.86 -5.25 -7.79
N LEU A 70 14.33 -5.26 -6.56
CA LEU A 70 14.87 -6.08 -5.48
C LEU A 70 14.82 -7.58 -5.82
N TYR A 71 13.68 -8.09 -6.32
CA TYR A 71 13.58 -9.49 -6.69
C TYR A 71 14.51 -9.87 -7.84
N GLN A 72 14.72 -8.93 -8.78
CA GLN A 72 15.70 -9.10 -9.86
C GLN A 72 17.13 -9.19 -9.32
N ASP A 73 17.53 -8.27 -8.42
CA ASP A 73 18.87 -8.25 -7.81
C ASP A 73 19.16 -9.53 -7.00
N ILE A 74 18.14 -10.06 -6.32
CA ILE A 74 18.23 -11.35 -5.62
C ILE A 74 18.39 -12.52 -6.61
N GLU A 75 17.63 -12.53 -7.71
CA GLU A 75 17.79 -13.53 -8.75
C GLU A 75 19.21 -13.52 -9.32
N ASP A 76 19.72 -12.34 -9.67
CA ASP A 76 21.06 -12.17 -10.23
C ASP A 76 22.12 -12.65 -9.23
N PHE A 77 22.00 -12.31 -7.94
CA PHE A 77 22.89 -12.80 -6.88
C PHE A 77 22.94 -14.34 -6.80
N ILE A 78 21.78 -15.01 -6.82
CA ILE A 78 21.71 -16.47 -6.73
C ILE A 78 22.29 -17.14 -7.98
N LEU A 79 22.16 -16.50 -9.15
CA LEU A 79 22.69 -17.03 -10.41
C LEU A 79 24.19 -16.83 -10.56
N GLU A 80 24.72 -15.73 -10.02
CA GLU A 80 26.12 -15.34 -10.14
C GLU A 80 27.01 -15.86 -9.00
N THR A 81 26.41 -16.32 -7.90
CA THR A 81 27.12 -16.83 -6.73
C THR A 81 26.69 -18.25 -6.38
N ASP A 82 27.58 -18.99 -5.70
CA ASP A 82 27.24 -20.29 -5.08
C ASP A 82 26.62 -20.11 -3.68
N ASN A 83 26.27 -18.87 -3.30
CA ASN A 83 25.82 -18.52 -1.96
C ASN A 83 24.31 -18.71 -1.79
N ASP A 84 23.88 -18.88 -0.55
CA ASP A 84 22.47 -18.92 -0.19
C ASP A 84 21.84 -17.51 -0.17
N ILE A 85 20.56 -17.39 -0.48
CA ILE A 85 19.78 -16.13 -0.36
C ILE A 85 19.88 -15.49 1.04
N PHE A 86 20.15 -16.27 2.08
CA PHE A 86 20.40 -15.72 3.42
C PHE A 86 21.64 -14.82 3.50
N GLU A 87 22.59 -14.99 2.59
CA GLU A 87 23.82 -14.19 2.48
C GLU A 87 23.65 -12.94 1.62
N TYR A 88 22.56 -12.80 0.88
CA TYR A 88 22.28 -11.61 0.08
C TYR A 88 22.06 -10.38 0.97
N GLU A 89 22.73 -9.27 0.69
CA GLU A 89 22.51 -8.00 1.39
C GLU A 89 22.14 -6.92 0.37
N LEU A 90 21.30 -5.95 0.79
CA LEU A 90 20.96 -4.82 -0.08
C LEU A 90 22.22 -4.04 -0.47
N GLY A 91 22.27 -3.60 -1.73
CA GLY A 91 23.44 -2.92 -2.27
C GLY A 91 24.58 -3.87 -2.66
N TRP A 92 24.33 -5.19 -2.78
CA TRP A 92 25.22 -6.09 -3.51
C TRP A 92 25.35 -5.64 -4.98
N GLY A 93 24.25 -5.18 -5.59
CA GLY A 93 24.23 -4.36 -6.81
C GLY A 93 24.12 -2.84 -6.53
N ASP A 94 23.88 -2.03 -7.58
CA ASP A 94 23.70 -0.57 -7.51
C ASP A 94 22.33 -0.13 -6.90
N SER A 95 21.74 -0.96 -6.03
CA SER A 95 20.42 -0.75 -5.45
C SER A 95 20.47 0.20 -4.24
N HIS A 96 19.62 1.24 -4.25
CA HIS A 96 19.49 2.19 -3.14
C HIS A 96 18.66 1.55 -2.01
N SER A 97 19.22 1.48 -0.80
CA SER A 97 18.52 0.89 0.35
C SER A 97 17.79 1.94 1.19
N ASN A 98 16.50 1.74 1.45
CA ASN A 98 15.82 2.40 2.56
C ASN A 98 15.36 1.38 3.63
N SER A 99 14.88 1.88 4.78
CA SER A 99 14.44 1.06 5.92
C SER A 99 13.32 0.07 5.57
N ASN A 100 12.39 0.47 4.69
CA ASN A 100 11.29 -0.37 4.23
C ASN A 100 11.78 -1.52 3.34
N ASP A 101 12.82 -1.30 2.54
CA ASP A 101 13.46 -2.36 1.75
C ASP A 101 14.22 -3.35 2.61
N GLN A 102 14.95 -2.85 3.61
CA GLN A 102 15.65 -3.71 4.57
C GLN A 102 14.66 -4.60 5.35
N THR A 103 13.55 -4.01 5.78
CA THR A 103 12.52 -4.74 6.52
C THR A 103 11.88 -5.82 5.66
N HIS A 104 11.50 -5.49 4.43
CA HIS A 104 10.93 -6.47 3.50
C HIS A 104 11.91 -7.56 3.12
N LEU A 105 13.16 -7.23 2.81
CA LEU A 105 14.18 -8.24 2.53
C LEU A 105 14.32 -9.21 3.72
N ARG A 106 14.49 -8.67 4.92
CA ARG A 106 14.76 -9.47 6.11
C ARG A 106 13.55 -10.28 6.55
N LYS A 107 12.41 -9.63 6.73
CA LYS A 107 11.20 -10.22 7.32
C LYS A 107 10.27 -10.83 6.27
N GLY A 108 10.11 -10.16 5.13
CA GLY A 108 9.27 -10.64 4.04
C GLY A 108 9.99 -11.74 3.26
N VAL A 109 11.16 -11.47 2.69
CA VAL A 109 11.81 -12.38 1.75
C VAL A 109 12.58 -13.49 2.47
N LYS A 110 13.69 -13.16 3.14
CA LYS A 110 14.59 -14.16 3.74
C LYS A 110 13.85 -15.11 4.68
N MET A 111 13.02 -14.59 5.60
CA MET A 111 12.30 -15.47 6.53
C MET A 111 11.36 -16.46 5.82
N ASN A 112 10.71 -16.07 4.71
CA ASN A 112 9.89 -16.99 3.94
C ASN A 112 10.72 -18.00 3.14
N MET A 113 11.95 -17.65 2.76
CA MET A 113 12.82 -18.56 2.01
C MET A 113 13.26 -19.79 2.82
N HIS A 114 13.19 -19.74 4.16
CA HIS A 114 13.46 -20.91 5.02
C HIS A 114 12.51 -22.08 4.77
N LYS A 115 11.35 -21.87 4.15
CA LYS A 115 10.39 -22.91 3.84
C LYS A 115 10.83 -23.81 2.67
N TYR A 116 11.79 -23.35 1.87
CA TYR A 116 12.27 -24.06 0.69
C TYR A 116 13.62 -24.72 1.00
N GLU A 117 13.76 -26.00 0.63
CA GLU A 117 14.93 -26.81 0.97
C GLU A 117 16.09 -26.62 -0.01
N SER A 118 15.81 -26.13 -1.21
CA SER A 118 16.81 -25.95 -2.26
C SER A 118 16.85 -24.54 -2.84
N THR A 119 18.05 -24.10 -3.24
CA THR A 119 18.27 -22.85 -3.98
C THR A 119 17.44 -22.78 -5.26
N ALA A 120 17.20 -23.93 -5.91
CA ALA A 120 16.36 -24.00 -7.11
C ALA A 120 14.89 -23.65 -6.83
N GLU A 121 14.34 -24.09 -5.70
CA GLU A 121 12.98 -23.73 -5.26
C GLU A 121 12.90 -22.26 -4.87
N GLN A 122 13.88 -21.76 -4.10
CA GLN A 122 13.97 -20.36 -3.72
C GLN A 122 14.02 -19.46 -4.98
N LEU A 123 14.90 -19.78 -5.93
CA LEU A 123 15.00 -19.07 -7.22
C LEU A 123 13.69 -19.11 -8.01
N SER A 124 13.01 -20.25 -8.01
CA SER A 124 11.70 -20.39 -8.67
C SER A 124 10.66 -19.45 -8.06
N VAL A 125 10.65 -19.30 -6.74
CA VAL A 125 9.74 -18.39 -6.02
C VAL A 125 10.09 -16.93 -6.29
N ILE A 126 11.36 -16.56 -6.23
CA ILE A 126 11.83 -15.19 -6.51
C ILE A 126 11.47 -14.78 -7.94
N ARG A 127 11.66 -15.68 -8.92
CA ARG A 127 11.24 -15.45 -10.32
C ARG A 127 9.74 -15.20 -10.46
N ARG A 128 8.91 -15.99 -9.75
CA ARG A 128 7.46 -15.76 -9.75
C ARG A 128 7.12 -14.41 -9.14
N CYS A 129 7.77 -14.02 -8.03
CA CYS A 129 7.57 -12.71 -7.42
C CYS A 129 7.97 -11.58 -8.38
N PHE A 130 9.13 -11.68 -9.04
CA PHE A 130 9.58 -10.72 -10.05
C PHE A 130 8.57 -10.56 -11.19
N GLN A 131 8.14 -11.67 -11.79
CA GLN A 131 7.17 -11.68 -12.88
C GLN A 131 5.84 -11.07 -12.46
N GLN A 132 5.33 -11.47 -11.29
CA GLN A 132 4.07 -10.99 -10.77
C GLN A 132 4.15 -9.50 -10.45
N MET A 133 5.18 -9.03 -9.73
CA MET A 133 5.35 -7.59 -9.46
C MET A 133 5.35 -6.72 -10.72
N GLY A 134 5.87 -7.22 -11.84
CA GLY A 134 5.80 -6.53 -13.13
C GLY A 134 4.38 -6.38 -13.70
N GLU A 135 3.49 -7.32 -13.39
CA GLU A 135 2.07 -7.31 -13.83
C GLU A 135 1.12 -6.72 -12.77
N CYS A 136 1.49 -6.81 -11.50
CA CYS A 136 0.69 -6.46 -10.33
C CYS A 136 0.18 -5.03 -10.37
N LYS A 137 1.04 -4.09 -10.77
CA LYS A 137 0.65 -2.68 -10.96
C LYS A 137 -0.57 -2.58 -11.89
N ARG A 138 -0.52 -3.27 -13.03
CA ARG A 138 -1.58 -3.25 -14.03
C ARG A 138 -2.85 -3.90 -13.50
N VAL A 139 -2.73 -5.01 -12.77
CA VAL A 139 -3.89 -5.70 -12.19
C VAL A 139 -4.63 -4.79 -11.20
N VAL A 140 -3.92 -4.25 -10.20
CA VAL A 140 -4.56 -3.42 -9.17
C VAL A 140 -5.15 -2.15 -9.78
N LEU A 141 -4.40 -1.44 -10.62
CA LEU A 141 -4.84 -0.13 -11.12
C LEU A 141 -5.91 -0.23 -12.23
N ASP A 142 -5.84 -1.24 -13.11
CA ASP A 142 -6.77 -1.33 -14.25
C ASP A 142 -8.01 -2.19 -13.95
N SER A 143 -7.96 -3.08 -12.96
CA SER A 143 -9.00 -4.10 -12.74
C SER A 143 -9.65 -4.08 -11.36
N GLU A 144 -8.96 -3.59 -10.33
CA GLU A 144 -9.40 -3.71 -8.93
C GLU A 144 -9.85 -2.37 -8.35
N LEU A 145 -9.30 -1.25 -8.83
CA LEU A 145 -9.84 0.08 -8.54
C LEU A 145 -11.03 0.38 -9.43
N ASP A 146 -12.12 0.85 -8.84
CA ASP A 146 -13.26 1.35 -9.59
C ASP A 146 -12.99 2.74 -10.19
N GLU A 147 -12.22 3.57 -9.49
CA GLU A 147 -11.81 4.89 -9.98
C GLU A 147 -10.43 5.32 -9.42
N ALA A 148 -9.63 5.94 -10.29
CA ALA A 148 -8.36 6.57 -9.95
C ALA A 148 -8.48 8.08 -10.19
N PHE A 149 -8.26 8.88 -9.16
CA PHE A 149 -8.32 10.34 -9.26
C PHE A 149 -6.94 10.95 -9.57
N ASP A 150 -6.94 12.08 -10.27
CA ASP A 150 -5.74 12.90 -10.45
C ASP A 150 -5.22 13.42 -9.11
N GLN A 151 -3.94 13.80 -9.06
CA GLN A 151 -3.34 14.41 -7.88
C GLN A 151 -3.91 15.80 -7.61
N PHE A 152 -4.22 16.07 -6.35
CA PHE A 152 -4.61 17.39 -5.89
C PHE A 152 -3.43 18.08 -5.19
N ASN A 153 -3.23 19.37 -5.47
CA ASN A 153 -2.12 20.13 -4.90
C ASN A 153 -2.67 21.26 -4.03
N ASP A 154 -2.41 21.17 -2.73
CA ASP A 154 -2.63 22.25 -1.77
C ASP A 154 -1.48 22.28 -0.76
N SER A 155 -0.50 23.14 -1.07
CA SER A 155 0.68 23.31 -0.22
C SER A 155 0.37 23.93 1.13
N GLU A 156 -0.72 24.71 1.25
CA GLU A 156 -1.12 25.30 2.54
C GLU A 156 -1.62 24.19 3.46
N LEU A 157 -2.49 23.32 2.94
CA LEU A 157 -3.02 22.17 3.67
C LEU A 157 -1.89 21.20 4.06
N SER A 158 -1.04 20.76 3.12
CA SER A 158 0.03 19.81 3.46
C SER A 158 1.04 20.41 4.43
N THR A 159 1.42 21.68 4.28
CA THR A 159 2.33 22.36 5.22
C THR A 159 1.74 22.44 6.61
N GLU A 160 0.45 22.77 6.75
CA GLU A 160 -0.16 22.89 8.07
C GLU A 160 -0.35 21.53 8.76
N ILE A 161 -0.67 20.46 8.01
CA ILE A 161 -0.68 19.09 8.53
C ILE A 161 0.71 18.70 9.02
N ASN A 162 1.74 18.86 8.17
CA ASN A 162 3.12 18.51 8.50
C ASN A 162 3.68 19.32 9.66
N ARG A 163 3.34 20.61 9.77
CA ARG A 163 3.74 21.44 10.91
C ARG A 163 3.25 20.89 12.26
N ARG A 164 2.14 20.17 12.28
CA ARG A 164 1.51 19.65 13.51
C ARG A 164 1.85 18.21 13.81
N LEU A 165 2.06 17.39 12.78
CA LEU A 165 2.18 15.93 12.93
C LEU A 165 3.54 15.38 12.49
N ASP A 166 4.29 16.08 11.63
CA ASP A 166 5.57 15.61 11.10
C ASP A 166 5.47 14.24 10.39
N ILE A 167 4.45 14.09 9.53
CA ILE A 167 4.09 12.84 8.83
C ILE A 167 4.45 12.86 7.34
N ASP A 168 5.31 13.80 6.94
CA ASP A 168 5.89 13.97 5.60
C ASP A 168 4.93 13.66 4.42
N HIS A 169 5.15 12.51 3.77
CA HIS A 169 4.44 12.07 2.57
C HIS A 169 2.98 11.71 2.84
N ASP A 170 2.64 11.30 4.06
CA ASP A 170 1.26 10.95 4.44
C ASP A 170 0.35 12.18 4.47
N ALA A 171 0.91 13.37 4.73
CA ALA A 171 0.17 14.62 4.62
C ALA A 171 -0.32 14.86 3.17
N GLU A 172 0.44 14.42 2.18
CA GLU A 172 0.08 14.58 0.77
C GLU A 172 -1.05 13.61 0.37
N ILE A 173 -1.10 12.41 0.96
CA ILE A 173 -2.23 11.47 0.84
C ILE A 173 -3.50 12.08 1.43
N LEU A 174 -3.39 12.72 2.60
CA LEU A 174 -4.51 13.41 3.26
C LEU A 174 -5.05 14.60 2.45
N VAL A 175 -4.17 15.31 1.73
CA VAL A 175 -4.60 16.36 0.78
C VAL A 175 -5.48 15.75 -0.31
N ASP A 176 -5.04 14.66 -0.96
CA ASP A 176 -5.85 14.01 -1.99
C ASP A 176 -7.19 13.56 -1.42
N ALA A 177 -7.20 12.90 -0.26
CA ALA A 177 -8.43 12.44 0.38
C ALA A 177 -9.42 13.58 0.66
N ALA A 178 -8.94 14.71 1.20
CA ALA A 178 -9.79 15.87 1.47
C ALA A 178 -10.38 16.47 0.19
N TYR A 179 -9.62 16.51 -0.90
CA TYR A 179 -10.10 17.03 -2.17
C TYR A 179 -11.01 16.05 -2.91
N ILE A 180 -10.77 14.75 -2.79
CA ILE A 180 -11.67 13.72 -3.30
C ILE A 180 -13.01 13.81 -2.59
N GLU A 181 -13.02 13.96 -1.26
CA GLU A 181 -14.27 14.20 -0.51
C GLU A 181 -14.97 15.46 -1.02
N LYS A 182 -14.25 16.56 -1.13
CA LYS A 182 -14.80 17.86 -1.54
C LYS A 182 -15.41 17.87 -2.94
N HIS A 183 -14.79 17.17 -3.88
CA HIS A 183 -15.17 17.21 -5.30
C HIS A 183 -16.04 16.04 -5.75
N HIS A 184 -15.90 14.89 -5.09
CA HIS A 184 -16.51 13.61 -5.50
C HIS A 184 -17.38 12.98 -4.40
N GLY A 185 -17.37 13.52 -3.17
CA GLY A 185 -18.23 13.06 -2.09
C GLY A 185 -17.82 11.73 -1.46
N VAL A 186 -16.58 11.27 -1.70
CA VAL A 186 -16.05 10.06 -1.05
C VAL A 186 -15.58 10.40 0.35
N GLN A 187 -16.36 10.00 1.34
CA GLN A 187 -16.19 10.43 2.73
C GLN A 187 -15.22 9.57 3.54
N ILE A 188 -14.85 8.39 3.05
CA ILE A 188 -14.03 7.44 3.82
C ILE A 188 -12.63 7.38 3.22
N LEU A 189 -11.61 7.58 4.06
CA LEU A 189 -10.23 7.21 3.80
C LEU A 189 -9.86 5.98 4.63
N ALA A 190 -9.52 4.87 3.97
CA ALA A 190 -8.98 3.68 4.61
C ALA A 190 -7.45 3.68 4.53
N SER A 191 -6.81 3.44 5.67
CA SER A 191 -5.35 3.36 5.80
C SER A 191 -4.97 2.31 6.84
N THR A 192 -3.77 1.73 6.74
CA THR A 192 -3.16 0.96 7.86
C THR A 192 -1.97 1.67 8.48
N ASP A 193 -1.68 2.90 8.05
CA ASP A 193 -0.60 3.72 8.58
C ASP A 193 -1.01 4.35 9.91
N PRO A 194 -0.32 4.06 11.03
CA PRO A 194 -0.59 4.72 12.30
C PRO A 194 -0.46 6.25 12.22
N ASP A 195 0.39 6.77 11.34
CA ASP A 195 0.56 8.22 11.17
C ASP A 195 -0.72 8.87 10.61
N ILE A 196 -1.58 8.09 9.95
CA ILE A 196 -2.90 8.49 9.46
C ILE A 196 -4.00 8.06 10.44
N THR A 197 -3.96 6.83 10.97
CA THR A 197 -5.09 6.22 11.70
C THR A 197 -5.12 6.47 13.19
N GLU A 198 -4.07 6.99 13.84
CA GLU A 198 -4.10 7.26 15.28
C GLU A 198 -5.12 8.36 15.65
N ASP A 199 -5.99 8.10 16.64
CA ASP A 199 -7.04 9.04 17.11
C ASP A 199 -6.52 10.46 17.41
N ALA A 200 -5.29 10.58 17.89
CA ALA A 200 -4.65 11.87 18.15
C ALA A 200 -4.36 12.62 16.83
N HIS A 201 -3.85 11.92 15.83
CA HIS A 201 -3.52 12.45 14.51
C HIS A 201 -4.80 12.79 13.75
N GLN A 202 -5.76 11.85 13.68
CA GLN A 202 -7.03 12.08 12.99
C GLN A 202 -7.73 13.36 13.45
N ARG A 203 -7.82 13.60 14.77
CA ARG A 203 -8.42 14.83 15.31
C ARG A 203 -7.72 16.10 14.84
N ILE A 204 -6.40 16.06 14.72
CA ILE A 204 -5.60 17.20 14.24
C ILE A 204 -5.81 17.39 12.75
N VAL A 205 -5.71 16.32 11.95
CA VAL A 205 -5.93 16.33 10.50
C VAL A 205 -7.31 16.89 10.16
N LEU A 206 -8.36 16.35 10.77
CA LEU A 206 -9.74 16.78 10.51
C LEU A 206 -9.98 18.23 10.93
N GLN A 207 -9.33 18.70 12.01
CA GLN A 207 -9.40 20.11 12.38
C GLN A 207 -8.73 21.01 11.35
N VAL A 208 -7.52 20.65 10.88
CA VAL A 208 -6.78 21.42 9.88
C VAL A 208 -7.54 21.47 8.55
N ILE A 209 -8.06 20.34 8.09
CA ILE A 209 -8.89 20.25 6.87
C ILE A 209 -10.09 21.20 6.98
N ARG A 210 -10.83 21.18 8.10
CA ARG A 210 -11.99 22.07 8.30
C ARG A 210 -11.61 23.55 8.35
N ASP A 211 -10.46 23.88 8.95
CA ASP A 211 -9.98 25.24 9.08
C ASP A 211 -9.61 25.85 7.71
N ILE A 212 -9.09 25.04 6.78
CA ILE A 212 -8.60 25.47 5.46
C ILE A 212 -9.67 25.32 4.37
N LEU A 213 -10.31 24.16 4.28
CA LEU A 213 -11.17 23.79 3.15
C LEU A 213 -12.68 24.01 3.38
N TYR A 214 -13.06 24.70 4.47
CA TYR A 214 -14.44 24.98 4.93
C TYR A 214 -15.07 23.88 5.81
N PRO A 215 -16.03 24.23 6.70
CA PRO A 215 -16.61 23.30 7.69
C PRO A 215 -17.51 22.20 7.10
N GLU A 216 -17.70 22.15 5.78
CA GLU A 216 -18.60 21.20 5.11
C GLU A 216 -17.93 19.86 4.77
N ILE A 217 -16.60 19.75 4.89
CA ILE A 217 -15.89 18.48 4.67
C ILE A 217 -16.24 17.48 5.77
N ASN A 218 -16.71 16.31 5.35
CA ASN A 218 -17.04 15.17 6.21
C ASN A 218 -16.20 13.95 5.83
N LEU A 219 -14.88 14.06 6.04
CA LEU A 219 -13.94 12.96 5.89
C LEU A 219 -13.86 12.15 7.19
N ASP A 220 -14.03 10.84 7.08
CA ASP A 220 -13.81 9.84 8.11
C ASP A 220 -12.57 9.01 7.74
N ILE A 221 -11.71 8.76 8.71
CA ILE A 221 -10.48 7.97 8.53
C ILE A 221 -10.66 6.66 9.31
N ILE A 222 -10.47 5.54 8.62
CA ILE A 222 -10.68 4.21 9.21
C ILE A 222 -9.43 3.34 9.07
N ASP A 223 -9.27 2.46 10.05
CA ASP A 223 -8.31 1.37 10.01
C ASP A 223 -9.07 0.05 9.73
N PRO A 224 -8.77 -0.67 8.63
CA PRO A 224 -9.32 -1.99 8.34
C PRO A 224 -9.18 -3.02 9.47
N ARG A 225 -8.19 -2.86 10.35
CA ARG A 225 -7.96 -3.75 11.48
C ARG A 225 -9.00 -3.58 12.58
N ASP A 226 -9.57 -2.38 12.69
CA ASP A 226 -10.51 -1.99 13.74
C ASP A 226 -11.94 -1.84 13.21
N THR A 227 -12.10 -1.54 11.92
CA THR A 227 -13.39 -1.34 11.25
C THR A 227 -13.62 -2.43 10.20
N THR A 228 -14.52 -3.35 10.50
CA THR A 228 -14.93 -4.38 9.53
C THR A 228 -15.78 -3.75 8.43
N VAL A 229 -15.70 -4.29 7.20
CA VAL A 229 -16.58 -3.88 6.10
C VAL A 229 -18.06 -3.98 6.48
N GLN A 230 -18.43 -4.96 7.31
CA GLN A 230 -19.81 -5.10 7.81
C GLN A 230 -20.29 -3.87 8.60
N THR A 231 -19.38 -3.15 9.26
CA THR A 231 -19.68 -1.88 9.97
C THR A 231 -19.88 -0.72 9.00
N LEU A 232 -19.21 -0.74 7.85
CA LEU A 232 -19.39 0.27 6.80
C LEU A 232 -20.71 0.10 6.05
N LEU A 233 -21.16 -1.15 5.90
CA LEU A 233 -22.38 -1.51 5.17
C LEU A 233 -23.67 -1.50 6.02
N SER A 234 -23.57 -1.24 7.33
CA SER A 234 -24.68 -1.28 8.30
C SER A 234 -25.29 0.08 8.60
#